data_AF-A0A069DIL2-F1
#
_entry.id   AF-A0A069DIL2-F1
#
_cell.length_a   1.000
_cell.length_b   1.000
_cell.length_c   1.000
_cell.angle_alpha   90.00
_cell.angle_beta   90.00
_cell.angle_gamma   90.00
#
_symmetry.space_group_name_H-M   'P 1'
#
loop_
_entity.id
_entity.type
_entity.pdbx_description
1 polymer ?
#
loop_
_entity_poly.entity_id
_entity_poly.type
_entity_poly.pdbx_seq_one_letter_code
_entity_poly.pdbx_strand_id
1 'polypeptide(L)'
;MDYTLDIDGVLFASNKPFSATLAVLEDLQDDNVFTEERDYASFEKTPLQYQITSETGDDIIQVTIPYSNRLSDSDAAHAVVCFHDGISNWRPVKTDCDQDGRTLQATFVGKKLTIGLFLNEYFYSEYTQYMADEFPTWTTLRGKKFSLGQRFLNYFGMQFERGMGDLKDIRRQRFIDTLDPNMMDWVYIYPIPKISSTDSLTIYDQENADLRKPVPILSSLKEFFYNMEQKGVIIDYESRVMYSIRRYETILGVVENIDNRQGFRSTPTPHLIWNAFDEFGLLVGVKRLTLERNAEYRERIKDAFRYPANNSELGLTHALGRELGLIRRFVWKDDTKNLYIKGSGLDHRTIRVDGQKIEPNMYAVDRFGNIMIQAFREGKEHTVSIIKDVFKHQLYDKQDEELYKMMFGEDGQATDKLINWVNYINEVAPVMWGKFNWDEGYWDTISRDLTGIGYLPNIWDSDIKVWDDYTFRLDLAKEKF
;
A
#
# COMPACT_ATOMS: atom_id res chain seq x y z
N MET A 1 8.25 10.09 24.61
CA MET A 1 7.58 11.29 24.07
C MET A 1 6.11 10.96 24.06
N ASP A 2 5.29 11.83 24.64
CA ASP A 2 3.91 11.49 25.01
C ASP A 2 2.90 12.00 23.99
N TYR A 3 3.32 12.96 23.14
CA TYR A 3 2.51 13.57 22.10
C TYR A 3 3.15 13.32 20.74
N THR A 4 2.37 12.81 19.79
CA THR A 4 2.79 12.56 18.42
C THR A 4 1.79 13.15 17.44
N LEU A 5 2.28 13.77 16.37
CA LEU A 5 1.50 14.35 15.28
C LEU A 5 2.12 13.94 13.95
N ASP A 6 1.31 13.46 13.02
CA ASP A 6 1.72 13.14 11.64
C ASP A 6 1.12 14.19 10.70
N ILE A 7 1.97 14.86 9.92
CA ILE A 7 1.56 15.81 8.89
C ILE A 7 2.16 15.38 7.56
N ASP A 8 1.29 14.90 6.67
CA ASP A 8 1.67 14.41 5.34
C ASP A 8 2.83 13.38 5.41
N GLY A 9 2.87 12.51 6.41
CA GLY A 9 3.91 11.49 6.60
C GLY A 9 5.14 11.95 7.38
N VAL A 10 5.23 13.23 7.77
CA VAL A 10 6.29 13.71 8.66
C VAL A 10 5.83 13.59 10.11
N LEU A 11 6.57 12.82 10.90
CA LEU A 11 6.24 12.55 12.29
C LEU A 11 6.92 13.58 13.20
N PHE A 12 6.11 14.26 13.99
CA PHE A 12 6.52 15.14 15.07
C PHE A 12 6.23 14.45 16.40
N ALA A 13 7.19 14.45 17.31
CA ALA A 13 7.01 13.95 18.67
C ALA A 13 7.47 15.00 19.67
N SER A 14 6.76 15.11 20.80
CA SER A 14 7.09 16.03 21.88
C SER A 14 6.82 15.41 23.25
N ASN A 15 7.51 15.93 24.28
CA ASN A 15 7.20 15.65 25.68
C ASN A 15 6.04 16.50 26.23
N LYS A 16 5.56 17.51 25.49
CA LYS A 16 4.43 18.38 25.87
C LYS A 16 3.44 18.58 24.70
N PRO A 17 2.21 19.04 24.96
CA PRO A 17 1.26 19.40 23.91
C PRO A 17 1.84 20.45 22.97
N PHE A 18 1.68 20.23 21.66
CA PHE A 18 2.13 21.14 20.61
C PHE A 18 1.17 21.10 19.42
N SER A 19 1.28 22.09 18.55
CA SER A 19 0.68 22.09 17.22
C SER A 19 1.76 22.29 16.17
N ALA A 20 1.58 21.67 15.00
CA ALA A 20 2.40 21.94 13.83
C ALA A 20 1.49 22.09 12.61
N THR A 21 1.90 22.94 11.68
CA THR A 21 1.21 23.15 10.41
C THR A 21 2.21 23.29 9.29
N LEU A 22 1.97 22.64 8.16
CA LEU A 22 2.71 22.88 6.93
C LEU A 22 2.46 24.33 6.48
N ALA A 23 3.52 25.12 6.37
CA ALA A 23 3.44 26.52 6.00
C ALA A 23 4.61 26.83 5.05
N VAL A 24 4.31 26.98 3.76
CA VAL A 24 5.25 27.56 2.80
C VAL A 24 5.29 29.05 3.08
N LEU A 25 6.39 29.52 3.68
CA LEU A 25 6.52 30.91 4.10
C LEU A 25 7.15 31.71 2.96
N GLU A 26 6.30 32.29 2.11
CA GLU A 26 6.72 33.12 0.96
C GLU A 26 7.69 34.23 1.39
N ASP A 27 7.44 34.85 2.55
CA ASP A 27 8.28 35.92 3.11
C ASP A 27 9.69 35.47 3.50
N LEU A 28 9.93 34.16 3.65
CA LEU A 28 11.21 33.59 4.06
C LEU A 28 11.95 32.95 2.89
N GLN A 29 11.47 33.09 1.66
CA GLN A 29 12.05 32.43 0.47
C GLN A 29 13.42 32.99 0.06
N ASP A 30 13.76 34.22 0.45
CA ASP A 30 15.05 34.84 0.12
C ASP A 30 16.15 34.65 1.19
N ASP A 31 15.79 34.14 2.37
CA ASP A 31 16.74 34.00 3.49
C ASP A 31 17.78 32.89 3.27
N ASN A 32 19.03 33.15 3.61
CA ASN A 32 20.12 32.20 3.41
C ASN A 32 20.25 31.20 4.57
N VAL A 33 20.78 30.01 4.26
CA VAL A 33 21.25 29.07 5.29
C VAL A 33 22.61 29.53 5.81
N PHE A 34 22.70 29.74 7.12
CA PHE A 34 23.94 30.07 7.78
C PHE A 34 24.86 28.85 7.78
N THR A 35 26.00 28.98 7.10
CA THR A 35 27.03 27.95 6.99
C THR A 35 28.42 28.56 7.12
N GLU A 36 29.29 27.89 7.86
CA GLU A 36 30.70 28.27 7.96
C GLU A 36 31.47 27.89 6.67
N GLU A 37 31.01 26.86 5.95
CA GLU A 37 31.63 26.35 4.72
C GLU A 37 30.96 26.90 3.46
N ARG A 38 31.25 28.14 3.11
CA ARG A 38 30.58 28.85 1.99
C ARG A 38 30.77 28.23 0.61
N ASP A 39 31.86 27.50 0.38
CA ASP A 39 32.25 27.04 -0.96
C ASP A 39 31.55 25.75 -1.42
N TYR A 40 30.97 24.97 -0.50
CA TYR A 40 30.27 23.70 -0.76
C TYR A 40 28.91 23.64 -0.06
N ALA A 41 28.29 24.81 0.13
CA ALA A 41 27.00 24.94 0.77
C ALA A 41 26.06 25.70 -0.16
N SER A 42 25.52 24.97 -1.15
CA SER A 42 24.48 25.46 -2.05
C SER A 42 23.15 24.87 -1.60
N PHE A 43 22.61 25.41 -0.52
CA PHE A 43 21.37 24.89 0.06
C PHE A 43 20.16 25.45 -0.68
N GLU A 44 19.40 24.56 -1.31
CA GLU A 44 18.09 24.86 -1.86
C GLU A 44 16.98 24.52 -0.86
N LYS A 45 16.00 25.42 -0.78
CA LYS A 45 14.81 25.25 0.05
C LYS A 45 13.91 24.19 -0.55
N THR A 46 13.40 23.32 0.30
CA THR A 46 12.36 22.38 -0.09
C THR A 46 10.97 22.93 0.29
N PRO A 47 9.90 22.36 -0.29
CA PRO A 47 8.52 22.67 0.13
C PRO A 47 8.17 22.19 1.55
N LEU A 48 9.01 21.36 2.18
CA LEU A 48 8.79 20.81 3.51
C LEU A 48 9.18 21.84 4.59
N GLN A 49 8.26 22.78 4.83
CA GLN A 49 8.41 23.86 5.80
C GLN A 49 7.24 23.84 6.79
N TYR A 50 7.55 23.93 8.08
CA TYR A 50 6.57 23.78 9.14
C TYR A 50 6.70 24.88 10.17
N GLN A 51 5.55 25.39 10.62
CA GLN A 51 5.46 26.20 11.83
C GLN A 51 5.00 25.32 12.98
N ILE A 52 5.75 25.34 14.07
CA ILE A 52 5.50 24.55 15.28
C ILE A 52 5.30 25.51 16.44
N THR A 53 4.21 25.34 17.17
CA THR A 53 3.92 26.09 18.39
C THR A 53 3.73 25.13 19.56
N SER A 54 4.52 25.32 20.61
CA SER A 54 4.41 24.60 21.87
C SER A 54 3.96 25.55 22.99
N GLU A 55 3.40 24.99 24.06
CA GLU A 55 2.91 25.79 25.18
C GLU A 55 4.06 26.44 25.99
N THR A 56 5.20 25.74 26.09
CA THR A 56 6.34 26.17 26.93
C THR A 56 7.65 26.33 26.13
N GLY A 57 8.62 27.03 26.71
CA GLY A 57 9.90 27.33 26.04
C GLY A 57 10.89 26.18 25.99
N ASP A 58 10.74 25.20 26.88
CA ASP A 58 11.72 24.13 27.10
C ASP A 58 11.25 22.79 26.51
N ASP A 59 10.39 22.85 25.49
CA ASP A 59 9.82 21.66 24.87
C ASP A 59 10.79 21.05 23.87
N ILE A 60 11.01 19.75 24.02
CA ILE A 60 11.89 18.97 23.14
C ILE A 60 11.02 18.38 22.05
N ILE A 61 11.23 18.84 20.82
CA ILE A 61 10.47 18.40 19.66
C ILE A 61 11.39 17.60 18.75
N GLN A 62 11.07 16.32 18.55
CA GLN A 62 11.74 15.46 17.59
C GLN A 62 10.94 15.41 16.30
N VAL A 63 11.63 15.59 15.18
CA VAL A 63 11.06 15.54 13.84
C VAL A 63 11.70 14.38 13.10
N THR A 64 10.86 13.52 12.53
CA THR A 64 11.28 12.38 11.71
C THR A 64 10.64 12.51 10.33
N ILE A 65 11.47 12.75 9.32
CA ILE A 65 11.07 12.93 7.92
C ILE A 65 11.42 11.66 7.16
N PRO A 66 10.45 10.80 6.78
CA PRO A 66 10.73 9.70 5.86
C PRO A 66 11.08 10.26 4.49
N TYR A 67 12.21 9.84 3.94
CA TYR A 67 12.68 10.36 2.66
C TYR A 67 12.42 9.42 1.48
N SER A 68 11.89 8.21 1.73
CA SER A 68 11.40 7.31 0.68
C SER A 68 10.43 8.03 -0.27
N ASN A 69 10.66 7.91 -1.58
CA ASN A 69 9.95 8.63 -2.66
C ASN A 69 9.95 10.17 -2.56
N ARG A 70 10.78 10.75 -1.69
CA ARG A 70 10.98 12.21 -1.59
C ARG A 70 12.37 12.60 -2.05
N LEU A 71 13.38 11.84 -1.62
CA LEU A 71 14.79 12.07 -1.90
C LEU A 71 15.47 10.78 -2.35
N SER A 72 16.52 10.94 -3.15
CA SER A 72 17.50 9.86 -3.33
C SER A 72 18.31 9.66 -2.04
N ASP A 73 18.91 8.47 -1.86
CA ASP A 73 19.81 8.19 -0.72
C ASP A 73 20.97 9.21 -0.66
N SER A 74 21.49 9.63 -1.83
CA SER A 74 22.53 10.67 -1.90
C SER A 74 22.03 12.05 -1.50
N ASP A 75 20.84 12.45 -1.96
CA ASP A 75 20.31 13.78 -1.62
C ASP A 75 19.93 13.82 -0.12
N ALA A 76 19.43 12.71 0.45
CA ALA A 76 19.16 12.58 1.87
C ALA A 76 20.43 12.66 2.73
N ALA A 77 21.53 12.04 2.30
CA ALA A 77 22.81 12.09 3.01
C ALA A 77 23.38 13.51 3.17
N HIS A 78 23.03 14.41 2.25
CA HIS A 78 23.47 15.81 2.23
C HIS A 78 22.35 16.81 2.53
N ALA A 79 21.17 16.32 2.92
CA ALA A 79 20.06 17.14 3.35
C ALA A 79 20.23 17.58 4.80
N VAL A 80 19.76 18.79 5.11
CA VAL A 80 19.87 19.36 6.46
C VAL A 80 18.54 19.95 6.87
N VAL A 81 18.10 19.65 8.09
CA VAL A 81 16.96 20.32 8.70
C VAL A 81 17.45 21.58 9.39
N CYS A 82 16.83 22.70 9.07
CA CYS A 82 17.16 24.01 9.62
C CYS A 82 15.98 24.57 10.43
N PHE A 83 16.27 25.45 11.38
CA PHE A 83 15.27 26.33 12.00
C PHE A 83 15.55 27.79 11.64
N HIS A 84 14.50 28.59 11.51
CA HIS A 84 14.61 30.02 11.27
C HIS A 84 14.79 30.77 12.60
N ASP A 85 15.74 31.71 12.66
CA ASP A 85 16.06 32.46 13.88
C ASP A 85 15.12 33.64 14.18
N GLY A 86 14.10 33.85 13.34
CA GLY A 86 13.14 34.95 13.44
C GLY A 86 13.67 36.30 12.98
N ILE A 87 14.92 36.36 12.50
CA ILE A 87 15.55 37.60 12.01
C ILE A 87 15.75 37.52 10.49
N SER A 88 16.64 36.64 10.03
CA SER A 88 16.97 36.56 8.58
C SER A 88 17.76 35.33 8.16
N ASN A 89 18.03 34.37 9.06
CA ASN A 89 18.85 33.22 8.71
C ASN A 89 18.20 31.91 9.12
N TRP A 90 18.38 30.93 8.24
CA TRP A 90 18.14 29.52 8.55
C TRP A 90 19.39 28.93 9.18
N ARG A 91 19.24 28.34 10.36
CA ARG A 91 20.35 27.72 11.10
C ARG A 91 20.24 26.21 11.02
N PRO A 92 21.27 25.52 10.51
CA PRO A 92 21.27 24.07 10.43
C PRO A 92 21.27 23.47 11.83
N VAL A 93 20.49 22.41 12.00
CA VAL A 93 20.51 21.57 13.20
C VAL A 93 21.16 20.25 12.83
N LYS A 94 21.80 19.61 13.81
CA LYS A 94 22.29 18.26 13.65
C LYS A 94 21.14 17.37 13.14
N THR A 95 21.32 16.86 11.93
CA THR A 95 20.37 16.01 11.23
C THR A 95 21.00 14.63 11.11
N ASP A 96 20.40 13.63 11.76
CA ASP A 96 20.85 12.24 11.68
C ASP A 96 20.09 11.55 10.53
N CYS A 97 20.83 11.01 9.55
CA CYS A 97 20.26 10.26 8.43
C CYS A 97 20.34 8.76 8.70
N ASP A 98 19.20 8.13 8.97
CA ASP A 98 19.08 6.68 9.05
C ASP A 98 18.81 6.10 7.66
N GLN A 99 19.86 5.53 7.04
CA GLN A 99 19.77 4.92 5.71
C GLN A 99 18.93 3.64 5.69
N ASP A 100 18.84 2.91 6.81
CA ASP A 100 18.09 1.64 6.93
C ASP A 100 16.61 1.91 7.13
N GLY A 101 16.26 2.81 8.04
CA GLY A 101 14.89 3.29 8.21
C GLY A 101 14.42 4.26 7.12
N ARG A 102 15.33 4.75 6.28
CA ARG A 102 15.11 5.82 5.29
C ARG A 102 14.45 7.08 5.90
N THR A 103 14.99 7.53 7.03
CA THR A 103 14.49 8.71 7.75
C THR A 103 15.59 9.73 8.02
N LEU A 104 15.21 11.01 7.99
CA LEU A 104 16.00 12.11 8.53
C LEU A 104 15.42 12.52 9.89
N GLN A 105 16.27 12.63 10.90
CA GLN A 105 15.87 12.95 12.26
C GLN A 105 16.57 14.22 12.75
N ALA A 106 15.79 15.13 13.33
CA ALA A 106 16.31 16.35 13.94
C ALA A 106 15.56 16.63 15.25
N THR A 107 16.25 17.23 16.22
CA THR A 107 15.68 17.58 17.53
C THR A 107 15.82 19.07 17.79
N PHE A 108 14.74 19.70 18.24
CA PHE A 108 14.64 21.13 18.50
C PHE A 108 14.23 21.38 19.96
N VAL A 109 14.58 22.57 20.45
CA VAL A 109 14.09 23.09 21.73
C VAL A 109 13.54 24.49 21.50
N GLY A 110 12.27 24.72 21.83
CA GLY A 110 11.69 26.06 21.75
C GLY A 110 10.17 26.10 21.74
N LYS A 111 9.63 27.30 22.01
CA LYS A 111 8.18 27.57 22.07
C LYS A 111 7.55 27.78 20.68
N LYS A 112 8.23 28.51 19.80
CA LYS A 112 7.76 28.83 18.46
C LYS A 112 8.92 28.59 17.51
N LEU A 113 8.77 27.61 16.63
CA LEU A 113 9.81 27.19 15.71
C LEU A 113 9.26 27.22 14.30
N THR A 114 10.02 27.80 13.39
CA THR A 114 9.82 27.61 11.96
C THR A 114 10.95 26.72 11.50
N ILE A 115 10.63 25.55 10.97
CA ILE A 115 11.62 24.59 10.49
C ILE A 115 11.44 24.33 9.00
N GLY A 116 12.53 23.92 8.35
CA GLY A 116 12.52 23.59 6.93
C GLY A 116 13.59 22.56 6.61
N LEU A 117 13.31 21.71 5.63
CA LEU A 117 14.31 20.82 5.03
C LEU A 117 15.01 21.55 3.87
N PHE A 118 16.33 21.41 3.80
CA PHE A 118 17.17 22.01 2.76
C PHE A 118 18.03 20.94 2.11
N LEU A 119 18.19 21.02 0.79
CA LEU A 119 19.08 20.15 0.03
C LEU A 119 20.36 20.89 -0.33
N ASN A 120 21.51 20.31 -0.01
CA ASN A 120 22.76 20.82 -0.54
C ASN A 120 22.98 20.31 -1.96
N GLU A 121 22.76 21.16 -2.96
CA GLU A 121 22.95 20.79 -4.36
C GLU A 121 24.42 20.67 -4.77
N TYR A 122 25.32 21.25 -3.97
CA TYR A 122 26.74 21.33 -4.27
C TYR A 122 27.60 21.00 -3.04
N PHE A 123 27.53 19.75 -2.60
CA PHE A 123 28.35 19.22 -1.50
C PHE A 123 29.72 18.75 -1.98
N TYR A 124 30.70 18.67 -1.07
CA TYR A 124 32.00 18.10 -1.40
C TYR A 124 31.98 16.58 -1.33
N SER A 125 32.09 15.91 -2.47
CA SER A 125 32.09 14.45 -2.55
C SER A 125 33.43 13.85 -2.12
N GLU A 126 33.42 12.70 -1.45
CA GLU A 126 34.64 11.95 -1.12
C GLU A 126 35.39 11.48 -2.38
N TYR A 127 34.66 11.19 -3.46
CA TYR A 127 35.24 10.82 -4.75
C TYR A 127 36.04 11.95 -5.38
N THR A 128 35.72 13.21 -5.05
CA THR A 128 36.49 14.37 -5.48
C THR A 128 37.90 14.34 -4.95
N GLN A 129 38.05 14.03 -3.65
CA GLN A 129 39.36 13.93 -3.03
C GLN A 129 40.14 12.74 -3.60
N TYR A 130 39.47 11.60 -3.80
CA TYR A 130 40.06 10.44 -4.47
C TYR A 130 40.64 10.79 -5.86
N MET A 131 39.87 11.49 -6.70
CA MET A 131 40.35 11.93 -8.02
C MET A 131 41.46 12.98 -7.91
N ALA A 132 41.42 13.87 -6.92
CA ALA A 132 42.45 14.87 -6.69
C ALA A 132 43.77 14.25 -6.22
N ASP A 133 43.73 13.11 -5.52
CA ASP A 133 44.90 12.41 -5.01
C ASP A 133 45.74 11.72 -6.09
N GLU A 134 45.18 11.48 -7.27
CA GLU A 134 45.90 11.00 -8.46
C GLU A 134 46.89 12.04 -9.02
N PHE A 135 46.72 13.31 -8.66
CA PHE A 135 47.62 14.38 -9.10
C PHE A 135 48.86 14.48 -8.19
N PRO A 136 49.99 15.00 -8.71
CA PRO A 136 51.18 15.22 -7.91
C PRO A 136 50.92 16.13 -6.70
N THR A 137 51.56 15.82 -5.56
CA THR A 137 51.37 16.53 -4.27
C THR A 137 51.68 18.02 -4.31
N TRP A 138 52.51 18.47 -5.25
CA TRP A 138 52.86 19.88 -5.43
C TRP A 138 51.79 20.68 -6.18
N THR A 139 50.77 20.03 -6.76
CA THR A 139 49.70 20.72 -7.49
C THR A 139 48.71 21.38 -6.53
N THR A 140 48.26 22.58 -6.89
CA THR A 140 47.17 23.27 -6.17
C THR A 140 45.87 22.49 -6.18
N LEU A 141 45.65 21.71 -7.24
CA LEU A 141 44.51 20.81 -7.37
C LEU A 141 44.52 19.77 -6.24
N ARG A 142 45.63 19.12 -5.92
CA ARG A 142 45.64 18.17 -4.80
C ARG A 142 45.64 18.86 -3.43
N GLY A 143 46.43 19.92 -3.27
CA GLY A 143 46.69 20.53 -1.97
C GLY A 143 45.58 21.45 -1.42
N LYS A 144 44.63 21.90 -2.25
CA LYS A 144 43.58 22.83 -1.82
C LYS A 144 42.20 22.37 -2.28
N LYS A 145 41.35 22.03 -1.29
CA LYS A 145 39.94 21.67 -1.50
C LYS A 145 39.21 22.67 -2.37
N PHE A 146 39.36 23.95 -2.07
CA PHE A 146 38.64 25.03 -2.75
C PHE A 146 39.24 25.48 -4.09
N SER A 147 40.25 24.79 -4.63
CA SER A 147 40.84 25.17 -5.92
C SER A 147 39.83 25.02 -7.06
N LEU A 148 39.95 25.84 -8.12
CA LEU A 148 39.07 25.74 -9.30
C LEU A 148 39.11 24.32 -9.92
N GLY A 149 40.28 23.69 -9.92
CA GLY A 149 40.44 22.30 -10.38
C GLY A 149 39.64 21.30 -9.54
N GLN A 150 39.69 21.39 -8.22
CA GLN A 150 38.87 20.52 -7.37
C GLN A 150 37.38 20.84 -7.44
N ARG A 151 36.97 22.11 -7.56
CA ARG A 151 35.56 22.45 -7.80
C ARG A 151 35.03 21.84 -9.11
N PHE A 152 35.85 21.85 -10.16
CA PHE A 152 35.53 21.16 -11.41
C PHE A 152 35.45 19.63 -11.22
N LEU A 153 36.43 19.01 -10.55
CA LEU A 153 36.38 17.59 -10.23
C LEU A 153 35.19 17.23 -9.33
N ASN A 154 34.74 18.15 -8.47
CA ASN A 154 33.65 17.91 -7.55
C ASN A 154 32.33 17.66 -8.25
N TYR A 155 32.10 18.32 -9.38
CA TYR A 155 30.94 18.01 -10.22
C TYR A 155 30.90 16.53 -10.58
N PHE A 156 31.99 15.97 -11.09
CA PHE A 156 32.07 14.54 -11.40
C PHE A 156 31.99 13.66 -10.15
N GLY A 157 32.64 14.08 -9.06
CA GLY A 157 32.62 13.36 -7.79
C GLY A 157 31.19 13.16 -7.29
N MET A 158 30.37 14.22 -7.28
CA MET A 158 28.95 14.14 -6.91
C MET A 158 28.15 13.23 -7.85
N GLN A 159 28.38 13.28 -9.16
CA GLN A 159 27.68 12.39 -10.11
C GLN A 159 28.05 10.92 -9.87
N PHE A 160 29.33 10.63 -9.59
CA PHE A 160 29.77 9.29 -9.21
C PHE A 160 29.14 8.84 -7.89
N GLU A 161 29.09 9.72 -6.89
CA GLU A 161 28.48 9.41 -5.60
C GLU A 161 26.99 9.08 -5.74
N ARG A 162 26.25 9.88 -6.52
CA ARG A 162 24.84 9.62 -6.85
C ARG A 162 24.65 8.26 -7.53
N GLY A 163 25.41 7.99 -8.60
CA GLY A 163 25.31 6.71 -9.31
C GLY A 163 25.72 5.50 -8.46
N MET A 164 26.71 5.65 -7.58
CA MET A 164 27.09 4.62 -6.61
C MET A 164 26.03 4.42 -5.52
N GLY A 165 25.37 5.49 -5.11
CA GLY A 165 24.20 5.48 -4.24
C GLY A 165 23.08 4.63 -4.84
N ASP A 166 22.71 4.91 -6.09
CA ASP A 166 21.67 4.15 -6.80
C ASP A 166 22.02 2.66 -6.92
N LEU A 167 23.29 2.33 -7.24
CA LEU A 167 23.75 0.93 -7.28
C LEU A 167 23.72 0.26 -5.91
N LYS A 168 24.07 0.98 -4.83
CA LYS A 168 23.98 0.48 -3.47
C LYS A 168 22.52 0.23 -3.10
N ASP A 169 21.62 1.12 -3.49
CA ASP A 169 20.19 0.97 -3.24
C ASP A 169 19.62 -0.28 -3.92
N ILE A 170 19.87 -0.44 -5.23
CA ILE A 170 19.49 -1.66 -5.98
C ILE A 170 20.03 -2.93 -5.31
N ARG A 171 21.25 -2.89 -4.76
CA ARG A 171 21.84 -4.04 -4.04
C ARG A 171 21.15 -4.32 -2.71
N ARG A 172 20.72 -3.28 -1.97
CA ARG A 172 19.98 -3.44 -0.71
C ARG A 172 18.61 -4.04 -0.97
N GLN A 173 18.01 -3.77 -2.11
CA GLN A 173 16.69 -4.28 -2.52
C GLN A 173 16.67 -5.74 -3.01
N ARG A 174 17.73 -6.53 -2.77
CA ARG A 174 17.84 -7.92 -3.25
C ARG A 174 17.04 -8.95 -2.47
N PHE A 175 16.62 -8.64 -1.25
CA PHE A 175 15.88 -9.57 -0.40
C PHE A 175 14.55 -8.95 0.02
N ILE A 176 13.52 -9.79 0.12
CA ILE A 176 12.16 -9.36 0.47
C ILE A 176 12.08 -8.58 1.79
N ASP A 177 12.95 -8.90 2.76
CA ASP A 177 13.01 -8.24 4.07
C ASP A 177 13.70 -6.87 4.03
N THR A 178 14.59 -6.65 3.07
CA THR A 178 15.36 -5.41 2.93
C THR A 178 14.76 -4.46 1.90
N LEU A 179 13.69 -4.87 1.21
CA LEU A 179 12.93 -3.98 0.32
C LEU A 179 12.24 -2.86 1.10
N ASP A 180 12.33 -1.65 0.56
CA ASP A 180 11.62 -0.50 1.11
C ASP A 180 10.11 -0.61 0.83
N PRO A 181 9.27 -0.79 1.86
CA PRO A 181 7.82 -0.89 1.68
C PRO A 181 7.20 0.42 1.19
N ASN A 182 7.92 1.54 1.24
CA ASN A 182 7.43 2.83 0.79
C ASN A 182 7.69 3.08 -0.69
N MET A 183 8.36 2.17 -1.43
CA MET A 183 8.52 2.32 -2.88
C MET A 183 7.15 2.55 -3.56
N MET A 184 7.14 3.28 -4.66
CA MET A 184 5.91 3.54 -5.41
C MET A 184 5.30 2.22 -5.92
N ASP A 185 4.00 2.01 -5.67
CA ASP A 185 3.25 0.81 -6.05
C ASP A 185 2.01 1.14 -6.88
N TRP A 186 1.23 2.14 -6.49
CA TRP A 186 0.03 2.55 -7.21
C TRP A 186 0.09 4.02 -7.56
N VAL A 187 -0.32 4.33 -8.79
CA VAL A 187 -0.57 5.68 -9.28
C VAL A 187 -1.96 5.75 -9.88
N TYR A 188 -2.42 6.96 -10.17
CA TYR A 188 -3.72 7.22 -10.75
C TYR A 188 -3.55 7.76 -12.16
N ILE A 189 -4.20 7.10 -13.11
CA ILE A 189 -4.26 7.50 -14.51
C ILE A 189 -5.49 8.36 -14.75
N TYR A 190 -5.29 9.47 -15.45
CA TYR A 190 -6.33 10.39 -15.90
C TYR A 190 -6.26 10.50 -17.43
N PRO A 191 -7.25 9.97 -18.17
CA PRO A 191 -7.33 10.18 -19.61
C PRO A 191 -7.42 11.67 -19.97
N ILE A 192 -6.69 12.09 -21.01
CA ILE A 192 -6.72 13.47 -21.49
C ILE A 192 -7.14 13.56 -22.95
N PRO A 193 -7.70 14.71 -23.38
CA PRO A 193 -7.92 14.96 -24.79
C PRO A 193 -6.59 14.97 -25.56
N LYS A 194 -6.68 14.94 -26.89
CA LYS A 194 -5.50 15.04 -27.75
C LYS A 194 -4.85 16.42 -27.55
N ILE A 195 -3.69 16.44 -26.91
CA ILE A 195 -2.87 17.63 -26.68
C ILE A 195 -1.47 17.43 -27.25
N SER A 196 -0.85 18.52 -27.69
CA SER A 196 0.55 18.60 -28.10
C SER A 196 1.43 19.06 -26.94
N SER A 197 2.72 18.75 -26.98
CA SER A 197 3.70 19.29 -26.03
C SER A 197 3.88 20.81 -26.14
N THR A 198 3.36 21.43 -27.21
CA THR A 198 3.36 22.88 -27.43
C THR A 198 2.13 23.58 -26.85
N ASP A 199 1.09 22.82 -26.45
CA ASP A 199 -0.12 23.40 -25.88
C ASP A 199 0.11 23.80 -24.43
N SER A 200 -0.50 24.91 -24.00
CA SER A 200 -0.50 25.30 -22.59
C SER A 200 -1.58 24.50 -21.87
N LEU A 201 -1.18 23.68 -20.90
CA LEU A 201 -2.10 22.90 -20.07
C LEU A 201 -2.04 23.41 -18.63
N THR A 202 -3.20 23.76 -18.09
CA THR A 202 -3.37 24.07 -16.66
C THR A 202 -4.38 23.12 -16.05
N ILE A 203 -4.05 22.61 -14.86
CA ILE A 203 -4.80 21.53 -14.21
C ILE A 203 -5.24 21.99 -12.82
N TYR A 204 -6.49 21.71 -12.47
CA TYR A 204 -7.07 22.06 -11.17
C TYR A 204 -7.70 20.82 -10.53
N ASP A 205 -7.52 20.71 -9.21
CA ASP A 205 -8.26 19.75 -8.38
C ASP A 205 -9.64 20.34 -8.05
N GLN A 206 -10.71 19.68 -8.50
CA GLN A 206 -12.07 20.17 -8.29
C GLN A 206 -12.49 20.19 -6.81
N GLU A 207 -11.90 19.32 -5.99
CA GLU A 207 -12.26 19.22 -4.56
C GLU A 207 -11.53 20.25 -3.69
N ASN A 208 -10.46 20.85 -4.21
CA ASN A 208 -9.75 21.87 -3.47
C ASN A 208 -10.57 23.17 -3.46
N ALA A 209 -10.91 23.64 -2.25
CA ALA A 209 -11.68 24.87 -2.06
C ALA A 209 -11.00 26.09 -2.71
N ASP A 210 -9.68 26.03 -2.92
CA ASP A 210 -8.91 27.04 -3.63
C ASP A 210 -8.58 26.59 -5.07
N LEU A 211 -9.58 26.65 -5.95
CA LEU A 211 -9.46 26.44 -7.41
C LEU A 211 -8.47 27.40 -8.10
N ARG A 212 -7.80 28.29 -7.37
CA ARG A 212 -6.79 29.22 -7.90
C ARG A 212 -5.40 28.59 -7.97
N LYS A 213 -5.13 27.52 -7.22
CA LYS A 213 -3.82 26.87 -7.22
C LYS A 213 -3.82 25.69 -8.20
N PRO A 214 -3.10 25.79 -9.33
CA PRO A 214 -3.02 24.68 -10.27
C PRO A 214 -2.22 23.52 -9.66
N VAL A 215 -2.58 22.30 -10.04
CA VAL A 215 -1.79 21.10 -9.76
C VAL A 215 -0.50 21.19 -10.59
N PRO A 216 0.69 21.08 -9.98
CA PRO A 216 1.95 21.24 -10.70
C PRO A 216 2.12 20.13 -11.74
N ILE A 217 2.56 20.49 -12.94
CA ILE A 217 2.94 19.54 -13.98
C ILE A 217 4.44 19.28 -13.83
N LEU A 218 4.80 18.04 -13.55
CA LEU A 218 6.17 17.61 -13.35
C LEU A 218 6.85 17.38 -14.70
N SER A 219 8.11 17.81 -14.79
CA SER A 219 8.84 17.87 -16.06
C SER A 219 9.61 16.59 -16.37
N SER A 220 9.91 15.79 -15.35
CA SER A 220 10.74 14.60 -15.47
C SER A 220 10.23 13.43 -14.63
N LEU A 221 10.60 12.21 -15.03
CA LEU A 221 10.34 11.01 -14.24
C LEU A 221 11.05 11.08 -12.87
N LYS A 222 12.23 11.71 -12.79
CA LYS A 222 12.94 11.87 -11.53
C LYS A 222 12.11 12.68 -10.54
N GLU A 223 11.55 13.82 -10.97
CA GLU A 223 10.65 14.63 -10.15
C GLU A 223 9.37 13.88 -9.78
N PHE A 224 8.87 13.03 -10.68
CA PHE A 224 7.70 12.20 -10.40
C PHE A 224 8.00 11.16 -9.29
N PHE A 225 9.12 10.44 -9.37
CA PHE A 225 9.46 9.42 -8.37
C PHE A 225 10.01 9.99 -7.04
N TYR A 226 10.73 11.11 -7.09
CA TYR A 226 11.30 11.79 -5.92
C TYR A 226 10.61 13.14 -5.71
N ASN A 227 9.37 13.06 -5.24
CA ASN A 227 8.49 14.21 -5.07
C ASN A 227 8.26 14.49 -3.59
N MET A 228 8.88 15.54 -3.06
CA MET A 228 8.76 15.88 -1.64
C MET A 228 7.34 16.26 -1.21
N GLU A 229 6.56 16.86 -2.11
CA GLU A 229 5.17 17.26 -1.83
C GLU A 229 4.17 16.14 -2.08
N GLN A 230 4.57 15.09 -2.81
CA GLN A 230 3.68 14.03 -3.30
C GLN A 230 2.46 14.60 -4.06
N LYS A 231 2.66 15.74 -4.73
CA LYS A 231 1.63 16.46 -5.50
C LYS A 231 2.12 16.69 -6.93
N GLY A 232 1.17 16.79 -7.84
CA GLY A 232 1.46 17.05 -9.23
C GLY A 232 1.22 15.84 -10.12
N VAL A 233 1.35 16.09 -11.41
CA VAL A 233 1.10 15.08 -12.44
C VAL A 233 2.21 15.08 -13.48
N ILE A 234 2.51 13.92 -14.04
CA ILE A 234 3.34 13.79 -15.24
C ILE A 234 2.46 13.38 -16.42
N ILE A 235 2.75 13.91 -17.60
CA ILE A 235 1.92 13.74 -18.80
C ILE A 235 2.64 12.81 -19.77
N ASP A 236 1.93 11.76 -20.21
CA ASP A 236 2.29 10.99 -21.39
C ASP A 236 1.44 11.47 -22.57
N TYR A 237 2.06 12.26 -23.44
CA TYR A 237 1.43 12.82 -24.63
C TYR A 237 1.10 11.76 -25.68
N GLU A 238 1.84 10.64 -25.73
CA GLU A 238 1.61 9.57 -26.71
C GLU A 238 0.40 8.75 -26.33
N SER A 239 0.35 8.29 -25.07
CA SER A 239 -0.74 7.49 -24.52
C SER A 239 -1.98 8.32 -24.17
N ARG A 240 -1.85 9.67 -24.16
CA ARG A 240 -2.89 10.63 -23.77
C ARG A 240 -3.44 10.35 -22.39
N VAL A 241 -2.52 10.26 -21.43
CA VAL A 241 -2.83 10.08 -20.02
C VAL A 241 -1.95 10.94 -19.15
N MET A 242 -2.46 11.31 -17.99
CA MET A 242 -1.68 11.90 -16.90
C MET A 242 -1.58 10.90 -15.77
N TYR A 243 -0.42 10.84 -15.14
CA TYR A 243 -0.18 10.02 -13.96
C TYR A 243 -0.03 10.92 -12.74
N SER A 244 -0.65 10.51 -11.62
CA SER A 244 -0.54 11.17 -10.34
C SER A 244 -0.29 10.16 -9.23
N ILE A 245 0.56 10.51 -8.25
CA ILE A 245 0.70 9.73 -7.02
C ILE A 245 -0.54 9.90 -6.14
N ARG A 246 -1.02 11.15 -6.03
CA ARG A 246 -2.20 11.49 -5.25
C ARG A 246 -3.47 11.21 -6.04
N ARG A 247 -4.47 10.64 -5.36
CA ARG A 247 -5.81 10.54 -5.92
C ARG A 247 -6.51 11.90 -5.87
N TYR A 248 -6.86 12.40 -7.04
CA TYR A 248 -7.81 13.49 -7.27
C TYR A 248 -9.11 12.90 -7.80
N GLU A 249 -10.25 13.07 -7.14
CA GLU A 249 -11.53 12.46 -7.58
C GLU A 249 -11.96 12.97 -8.94
N THR A 250 -11.78 14.27 -9.21
CA THR A 250 -11.99 14.84 -10.53
C THR A 250 -10.99 15.95 -10.79
N ILE A 251 -10.28 15.82 -11.90
CA ILE A 251 -9.38 16.83 -12.41
C ILE A 251 -10.11 17.66 -13.47
N LEU A 252 -9.99 18.98 -13.35
CA LEU A 252 -10.38 19.95 -14.39
C LEU A 252 -9.13 20.43 -15.12
N GLY A 253 -9.03 20.11 -16.40
CA GLY A 253 -7.94 20.59 -17.25
C GLY A 253 -8.42 21.66 -18.21
N VAL A 254 -7.58 22.65 -18.46
CA VAL A 254 -7.78 23.70 -19.46
C VAL A 254 -6.60 23.64 -20.42
N VAL A 255 -6.90 23.35 -21.69
CA VAL A 255 -5.94 23.37 -22.79
C VAL A 255 -6.10 24.69 -23.54
N GLU A 256 -5.02 25.44 -23.66
CA GLU A 256 -4.95 26.67 -24.45
C GLU A 256 -3.98 26.47 -25.61
N ASN A 257 -4.54 26.52 -26.82
CA ASN A 257 -3.81 26.64 -28.08
C ASN A 257 -4.03 28.07 -28.63
N ILE A 258 -3.20 28.52 -29.57
CA ILE A 258 -3.25 29.84 -30.21
C ILE A 258 -4.68 30.23 -30.64
N ASP A 259 -5.47 29.25 -31.10
CA ASP A 259 -6.81 29.48 -31.67
C ASP A 259 -7.99 28.98 -30.81
N ASN A 260 -7.75 28.25 -29.71
CA ASN A 260 -8.85 27.62 -28.96
C ASN A 260 -8.51 27.36 -27.48
N ARG A 261 -9.53 27.51 -26.62
CA ARG A 261 -9.48 27.15 -25.21
C ARG A 261 -10.50 26.05 -24.94
N GLN A 262 -10.02 24.86 -24.59
CA GLN A 262 -10.88 23.70 -24.33
C GLN A 262 -10.71 23.23 -22.89
N GLY A 263 -11.83 23.16 -22.15
CA GLY A 263 -11.88 22.49 -20.85
C GLY A 263 -12.15 21.00 -20.99
N PHE A 264 -11.59 20.19 -20.10
CA PHE A 264 -11.95 18.77 -19.96
C PHE A 264 -12.05 18.37 -18.49
N ARG A 265 -12.72 17.24 -18.26
CA ARG A 265 -12.79 16.59 -16.94
C ARG A 265 -12.27 15.17 -17.06
N SER A 266 -11.52 14.73 -16.06
CA SER A 266 -11.04 13.35 -15.99
C SER A 266 -11.20 12.80 -14.58
N THR A 267 -11.59 11.53 -14.50
CA THR A 267 -11.65 10.75 -13.27
C THR A 267 -10.48 9.77 -13.21
N PRO A 268 -10.01 9.39 -12.00
CA PRO A 268 -8.88 8.50 -11.85
C PRO A 268 -9.22 7.05 -12.16
N THR A 269 -8.26 6.32 -12.73
CA THR A 269 -8.22 4.86 -12.71
C THR A 269 -6.93 4.41 -12.02
N PRO A 270 -6.98 3.54 -11.01
CA PRO A 270 -5.77 3.06 -10.35
C PRO A 270 -4.92 2.22 -11.31
N HIS A 271 -3.61 2.44 -11.28
CA HIS A 271 -2.63 1.79 -12.12
C HIS A 271 -1.46 1.30 -11.28
N LEU A 272 -1.14 0.02 -11.42
CA LEU A 272 -0.04 -0.64 -10.73
C LEU A 272 1.28 -0.28 -11.40
N ILE A 273 2.22 0.26 -10.63
CA ILE A 273 3.63 0.35 -11.00
C ILE A 273 4.30 -0.92 -10.53
N TRP A 274 4.78 -1.70 -11.51
CA TRP A 274 5.53 -2.91 -11.25
C TRP A 274 6.86 -2.58 -10.56
N ASN A 275 7.07 -3.12 -9.36
CA ASN A 275 8.29 -2.91 -8.59
C ASN A 275 8.91 -4.24 -8.11
N ALA A 276 9.96 -4.17 -7.31
CA ALA A 276 10.68 -5.36 -6.86
C ALA A 276 9.82 -6.34 -6.06
N PHE A 277 8.77 -5.89 -5.36
CA PHE A 277 7.85 -6.81 -4.69
C PHE A 277 7.06 -7.66 -5.68
N ASP A 278 6.71 -7.11 -6.84
CA ASP A 278 5.97 -7.84 -7.87
C ASP A 278 6.83 -8.94 -8.51
N GLU A 279 8.14 -8.74 -8.61
CA GLU A 279 9.09 -9.80 -9.00
C GLU A 279 9.11 -10.96 -7.99
N PHE A 280 9.13 -10.65 -6.68
CA PHE A 280 9.05 -11.68 -5.65
C PHE A 280 7.69 -12.38 -5.65
N GLY A 281 6.60 -11.62 -5.82
CA GLY A 281 5.26 -12.17 -5.94
C GLY A 281 5.12 -13.11 -7.13
N LEU A 282 5.66 -12.72 -8.29
CA LEU A 282 5.72 -13.57 -9.48
C LEU A 282 6.50 -14.87 -9.21
N LEU A 283 7.65 -14.78 -8.52
CA LEU A 283 8.47 -15.93 -8.17
C LEU A 283 7.73 -16.94 -7.27
N VAL A 284 6.91 -16.46 -6.32
CA VAL A 284 6.15 -17.32 -5.40
C VAL A 284 4.71 -17.62 -5.86
N GLY A 285 4.31 -17.11 -7.03
CA GLY A 285 2.98 -17.29 -7.58
C GLY A 285 1.88 -16.56 -6.80
N VAL A 286 2.20 -15.43 -6.15
CA VAL A 286 1.26 -14.60 -5.42
C VAL A 286 1.06 -13.29 -6.19
N LYS A 287 -0.14 -13.05 -6.71
CA LYS A 287 -0.45 -11.84 -7.49
C LYS A 287 -0.97 -10.74 -6.58
N ARG A 288 -0.42 -9.53 -6.65
CA ARG A 288 -0.87 -8.33 -5.91
C ARG A 288 -2.39 -8.10 -6.03
N LEU A 289 -3.03 -7.81 -4.89
CA LEU A 289 -4.44 -7.43 -4.85
C LEU A 289 -4.62 -5.96 -5.26
N THR A 290 -5.81 -5.62 -5.73
CA THR A 290 -6.14 -4.25 -6.16
C THR A 290 -5.95 -3.28 -5.00
N LEU A 291 -5.14 -2.24 -5.20
CA LEU A 291 -4.76 -1.22 -4.20
C LEU A 291 -4.02 -1.78 -2.96
N GLU A 292 -3.50 -3.00 -3.03
CA GLU A 292 -2.66 -3.57 -1.97
C GLU A 292 -1.31 -2.87 -1.94
N ARG A 293 -0.97 -2.34 -0.77
CA ARG A 293 0.29 -1.62 -0.56
C ARG A 293 1.46 -2.58 -0.48
N ASN A 294 2.64 -2.12 -0.84
CA ASN A 294 3.90 -2.87 -0.73
C ASN A 294 4.13 -3.51 0.65
N ALA A 295 3.84 -2.80 1.74
CA ALA A 295 3.99 -3.35 3.10
C ALA A 295 3.10 -4.60 3.35
N GLU A 296 1.85 -4.55 2.87
CA GLU A 296 0.88 -5.64 3.01
C GLU A 296 1.24 -6.80 2.08
N TYR A 297 1.58 -6.47 0.83
CA TYR A 297 1.98 -7.44 -0.17
C TYR A 297 3.25 -8.20 0.22
N ARG A 298 4.24 -7.51 0.81
CA ARG A 298 5.44 -8.12 1.38
C ARG A 298 5.10 -9.24 2.34
N GLU A 299 4.15 -8.99 3.25
CA GLU A 299 3.75 -10.00 4.23
C GLU A 299 2.99 -11.15 3.57
N ARG A 300 2.17 -10.88 2.55
CA ARG A 300 1.45 -11.92 1.79
C ARG A 300 2.37 -12.78 0.91
N ILE A 301 3.45 -12.21 0.38
CA ILE A 301 4.53 -12.95 -0.29
C ILE A 301 5.19 -13.92 0.71
N LYS A 302 5.52 -13.45 1.92
CA LYS A 302 6.06 -14.31 2.98
C LYS A 302 5.08 -15.38 3.43
N ASP A 303 3.79 -15.08 3.39
CA ASP A 303 2.74 -16.04 3.72
C ASP A 303 2.70 -17.23 2.77
N ALA A 304 3.27 -17.12 1.56
CA ALA A 304 3.44 -18.27 0.68
C ALA A 304 4.24 -19.40 1.35
N PHE A 305 5.18 -19.05 2.24
CA PHE A 305 5.98 -20.00 3.00
C PHE A 305 5.38 -20.34 4.37
N ARG A 306 4.73 -19.38 5.04
CA ARG A 306 4.11 -19.59 6.37
C ARG A 306 2.82 -20.41 6.30
N TYR A 307 2.10 -20.26 5.19
CA TYR A 307 0.82 -20.89 4.87
C TYR A 307 0.92 -21.60 3.51
N PRO A 308 1.66 -22.73 3.43
CA PRO A 308 1.84 -23.44 2.18
C PRO A 308 0.49 -24.01 1.72
N ALA A 309 0.18 -23.76 0.44
CA ALA A 309 -0.98 -24.32 -0.22
C ALA A 309 -0.73 -25.79 -0.60
N ASN A 310 -1.73 -26.64 -0.43
CA ASN A 310 -1.74 -28.02 -0.91
C ASN A 310 -3.19 -28.52 -1.05
N ASN A 311 -3.37 -29.79 -1.41
CA ASN A 311 -4.67 -30.41 -1.65
C ASN A 311 -5.43 -30.83 -0.37
N SER A 312 -4.87 -30.62 0.82
CA SER A 312 -5.59 -30.87 2.07
C SER A 312 -6.59 -29.76 2.38
N GLU A 313 -7.58 -30.06 3.20
CA GLU A 313 -8.58 -29.11 3.69
C GLU A 313 -7.94 -27.84 4.31
N LEU A 314 -6.82 -28.01 5.02
CA LEU A 314 -6.05 -26.92 5.61
C LEU A 314 -5.22 -26.16 4.56
N GLY A 315 -4.61 -26.88 3.61
CA GLY A 315 -3.86 -26.27 2.51
C GLY A 315 -4.72 -25.44 1.57
N LEU A 316 -5.98 -25.83 1.36
CA LEU A 316 -6.97 -25.03 0.65
C LEU A 316 -7.32 -23.76 1.43
N THR A 317 -7.51 -23.86 2.76
CA THR A 317 -7.71 -22.69 3.61
C THR A 317 -6.51 -21.74 3.57
N HIS A 318 -5.28 -22.27 3.58
CA HIS A 318 -4.07 -21.47 3.41
C HIS A 318 -4.06 -20.72 2.08
N ALA A 319 -4.36 -21.42 0.97
CA ALA A 319 -4.41 -20.82 -0.36
C ALA A 319 -5.45 -19.71 -0.43
N LEU A 320 -6.69 -19.99 -0.02
CA LEU A 320 -7.78 -18.99 -0.02
C LEU A 320 -7.45 -17.82 0.91
N GLY A 321 -6.94 -18.11 2.11
CA GLY A 321 -6.59 -17.09 3.10
C GLY A 321 -5.54 -16.11 2.59
N ARG A 322 -4.54 -16.63 1.87
CA ARG A 322 -3.49 -15.83 1.23
C ARG A 322 -4.02 -15.10 -0.01
N GLU A 323 -4.65 -15.78 -0.96
CA GLU A 323 -5.08 -15.16 -2.22
C GLU A 323 -6.16 -14.09 -2.02
N LEU A 324 -6.98 -14.20 -0.97
CA LEU A 324 -8.05 -13.24 -0.68
C LEU A 324 -7.70 -12.22 0.41
N GLY A 325 -6.46 -12.23 0.94
CA GLY A 325 -6.03 -11.29 1.97
C GLY A 325 -6.77 -11.45 3.33
N LEU A 326 -7.14 -12.68 3.68
CA LEU A 326 -7.93 -13.00 4.89
C LEU A 326 -7.07 -13.33 6.13
N ILE A 327 -5.74 -13.30 5.99
CA ILE A 327 -4.81 -13.49 7.11
C ILE A 327 -4.82 -12.22 7.98
N ARG A 328 -5.28 -12.34 9.21
CA ARG A 328 -5.28 -11.28 10.22
C ARG A 328 -4.03 -11.37 11.08
N ARG A 329 -3.46 -10.22 11.43
CA ARG A 329 -2.26 -10.09 12.26
C ARG A 329 -2.57 -9.28 13.52
N PHE A 330 -2.02 -9.71 14.64
CA PHE A 330 -2.17 -9.10 15.95
C PHE A 330 -0.80 -8.96 16.60
N VAL A 331 -0.55 -7.82 17.24
CA VAL A 331 0.67 -7.61 18.04
C VAL A 331 0.38 -8.03 19.47
N TRP A 332 1.09 -9.06 19.93
CA TRP A 332 1.07 -9.52 21.31
C TRP A 332 2.21 -8.85 22.07
N LYS A 333 1.92 -7.69 22.64
CA LYS A 333 2.92 -6.79 23.27
C LYS A 333 3.66 -7.38 24.48
N ASP A 334 3.04 -8.33 25.18
CA ASP A 334 3.54 -8.88 26.43
C ASP A 334 3.10 -10.33 26.57
N ASP A 335 4.02 -11.25 26.25
CA ASP A 335 3.83 -12.70 26.33
C ASP A 335 3.89 -13.28 27.75
N THR A 336 4.04 -12.45 28.78
CA THR A 336 3.84 -12.89 30.17
C THR A 336 2.38 -13.13 30.50
N LYS A 337 1.47 -12.61 29.67
CA LYS A 337 0.01 -12.73 29.80
C LYS A 337 -0.57 -13.43 28.59
N ASN A 338 -1.58 -14.27 28.82
CA ASN A 338 -2.29 -14.93 27.72
C ASN A 338 -2.86 -13.91 26.74
N LEU A 339 -2.77 -14.21 25.44
CA LEU A 339 -3.43 -13.42 24.40
C LEU A 339 -4.84 -13.96 24.19
N TYR A 340 -5.84 -13.08 24.20
CA TYR A 340 -7.22 -13.44 23.89
C TYR A 340 -7.67 -12.76 22.59
N ILE A 341 -7.99 -13.57 21.58
CA ILE A 341 -8.44 -13.13 20.27
C ILE A 341 -9.93 -13.39 20.17
N LYS A 342 -10.71 -12.30 20.09
CA LYS A 342 -12.16 -12.36 19.93
C LYS A 342 -12.54 -12.43 18.47
N GLY A 343 -13.46 -13.33 18.13
CA GLY A 343 -14.06 -13.36 16.79
C GLY A 343 -14.59 -14.72 16.38
N SER A 344 -15.75 -14.72 15.74
CA SER A 344 -16.22 -15.86 14.95
C SER A 344 -15.40 -15.99 13.66
N GLY A 345 -15.40 -17.20 13.08
CA GLY A 345 -14.75 -17.47 11.80
C GLY A 345 -13.21 -17.57 11.85
N LEU A 346 -12.62 -17.71 13.04
CA LEU A 346 -11.18 -17.92 13.20
C LEU A 346 -10.82 -19.40 13.04
N ASP A 347 -9.97 -19.75 12.07
CA ASP A 347 -9.46 -21.13 11.96
C ASP A 347 -8.23 -21.30 12.88
N HIS A 348 -8.47 -21.84 14.08
CA HIS A 348 -7.43 -22.05 15.09
C HIS A 348 -6.26 -22.94 14.62
N ARG A 349 -6.44 -23.78 13.60
CA ARG A 349 -5.36 -24.64 13.04
C ARG A 349 -4.32 -23.82 12.28
N THR A 350 -4.67 -22.59 11.92
CA THR A 350 -3.86 -21.67 11.13
C THR A 350 -3.06 -20.71 12.01
N ILE A 351 -3.18 -20.77 13.34
CA ILE A 351 -2.43 -19.86 14.22
C ILE A 351 -0.92 -20.00 13.97
N ARG A 352 -0.26 -18.87 13.80
CA ARG A 352 1.19 -18.74 13.78
C ARG A 352 1.62 -17.63 14.73
N VAL A 353 2.68 -17.86 15.50
CA VAL A 353 3.36 -16.85 16.31
C VAL A 353 4.75 -16.64 15.70
N ASP A 354 5.07 -15.41 15.31
CA ASP A 354 6.27 -15.03 14.57
C ASP A 354 6.49 -15.87 13.30
N GLY A 355 5.40 -16.22 12.64
CA GLY A 355 5.40 -17.05 11.43
C GLY A 355 5.56 -18.55 11.68
N GLN A 356 5.74 -18.99 12.93
CA GLN A 356 5.87 -20.40 13.29
C GLN A 356 4.55 -21.00 13.79
N LYS A 357 4.30 -22.27 13.46
CA LYS A 357 3.14 -23.01 13.97
C LYS A 357 3.31 -23.28 15.46
N ILE A 358 2.25 -23.02 16.22
CA ILE A 358 2.20 -23.38 17.64
C ILE A 358 1.52 -24.73 17.85
N GLU A 359 1.86 -25.38 18.95
CA GLU A 359 1.30 -26.69 19.30
C GLU A 359 -0.15 -26.57 19.80
N PRO A 360 -1.01 -27.57 19.57
CA PRO A 360 -2.41 -27.54 19.98
C PRO A 360 -2.66 -27.35 21.48
N ASN A 361 -1.68 -27.69 22.33
CA ASN A 361 -1.76 -27.49 23.78
C ASN A 361 -1.48 -26.04 24.22
N MET A 362 -0.96 -25.20 23.32
CA MET A 362 -0.60 -23.80 23.59
C MET A 362 -1.76 -22.84 23.35
N TYR A 363 -2.90 -23.31 22.86
CA TYR A 363 -4.10 -22.50 22.74
C TYR A 363 -5.35 -23.27 23.17
N ALA A 364 -6.40 -22.54 23.54
CA ALA A 364 -7.72 -23.07 23.80
C ALA A 364 -8.76 -22.28 22.98
N VAL A 365 -9.75 -22.99 22.46
CA VAL A 365 -10.87 -22.37 21.74
C VAL A 365 -12.11 -22.50 22.62
N ASP A 366 -12.81 -21.39 22.86
CA ASP A 366 -14.06 -21.42 23.61
C ASP A 366 -15.26 -21.77 22.72
N ARG A 367 -16.43 -21.98 23.34
CA ARG A 367 -17.69 -22.32 22.63
C ARG A 367 -18.16 -21.25 21.63
N PHE A 368 -17.61 -20.04 21.68
CA PHE A 368 -17.96 -18.93 20.81
C PHE A 368 -16.91 -18.73 19.70
N GLY A 369 -15.90 -19.61 19.63
CA GLY A 369 -14.82 -19.53 18.64
C GLY A 369 -13.71 -18.54 19.01
N ASN A 370 -13.70 -17.97 20.22
CA ASN A 370 -12.59 -17.13 20.64
C ASN A 370 -11.39 -18.01 21.01
N ILE A 371 -10.20 -17.47 20.77
CA ILE A 371 -8.95 -18.20 20.92
C ILE A 371 -8.15 -17.56 22.05
N MET A 372 -7.76 -18.37 23.03
CA MET A 372 -6.80 -17.99 24.07
C MET A 372 -5.47 -18.67 23.79
N ILE A 373 -4.41 -17.89 23.54
CA ILE A 373 -3.03 -18.39 23.42
C ILE A 373 -2.36 -18.26 24.78
N GLN A 374 -1.72 -19.33 25.26
CA GLN A 374 -1.03 -19.37 26.54
C GLN A 374 0.26 -18.55 26.50
N ALA A 375 0.51 -17.79 27.57
CA ALA A 375 1.73 -17.00 27.79
C ALA A 375 3.01 -17.83 27.66
N PHE A 376 4.00 -17.32 26.92
CA PHE A 376 5.33 -17.94 26.82
C PHE A 376 6.24 -17.52 27.99
N ARG A 377 5.94 -16.39 28.63
CA ARG A 377 6.62 -15.85 29.83
C ARG A 377 8.06 -15.41 29.57
N GLU A 378 8.35 -14.91 28.37
CA GLU A 378 9.68 -14.37 28.02
C GLU A 378 9.80 -12.85 28.21
N GLY A 379 8.69 -12.13 28.36
CA GLY A 379 8.64 -10.67 28.40
C GLY A 379 8.89 -10.01 27.04
N LYS A 380 8.50 -10.67 25.94
CA LYS A 380 8.74 -10.22 24.57
C LYS A 380 7.46 -9.90 23.82
N GLU A 381 7.60 -9.08 22.78
CA GLU A 381 6.56 -8.81 21.80
C GLU A 381 6.59 -9.86 20.69
N HIS A 382 5.42 -10.36 20.30
CA HIS A 382 5.26 -11.32 19.21
C HIS A 382 4.21 -10.88 18.20
N THR A 383 4.34 -11.31 16.95
CA THR A 383 3.31 -11.15 15.93
C THR A 383 2.52 -12.44 15.77
N VAL A 384 1.23 -12.40 16.10
CA VAL A 384 0.31 -13.52 15.92
C VAL A 384 -0.45 -13.34 14.62
N SER A 385 -0.49 -14.39 13.79
CA SER A 385 -1.28 -14.39 12.55
C SER A 385 -2.22 -15.59 12.49
N ILE A 386 -3.39 -15.39 11.87
CA ILE A 386 -4.45 -16.39 11.76
C ILE A 386 -5.35 -16.09 10.56
N ILE A 387 -5.88 -17.12 9.91
CA ILE A 387 -6.86 -16.97 8.83
C ILE A 387 -8.26 -16.83 9.43
N LYS A 388 -9.00 -15.83 8.94
CA LYS A 388 -10.37 -15.53 9.36
C LYS A 388 -11.34 -15.58 8.18
N ASP A 389 -12.61 -15.86 8.45
CA ASP A 389 -13.73 -15.70 7.52
C ASP A 389 -13.68 -16.68 6.32
N VAL A 390 -13.01 -17.83 6.49
CA VAL A 390 -13.03 -18.94 5.52
C VAL A 390 -13.98 -20.02 6.01
N PHE A 391 -15.15 -20.10 5.40
CA PHE A 391 -16.12 -21.15 5.64
C PHE A 391 -16.10 -22.15 4.49
N LYS A 392 -16.01 -23.44 4.83
CA LYS A 392 -16.00 -24.53 3.86
C LYS A 392 -17.27 -25.32 4.05
N HIS A 393 -18.09 -25.32 3.01
CA HIS A 393 -19.35 -26.03 3.00
C HIS A 393 -19.30 -27.13 1.95
N GLN A 394 -19.89 -28.26 2.27
CA GLN A 394 -20.19 -29.27 1.25
C GLN A 394 -21.45 -28.82 0.52
N LEU A 395 -21.39 -28.71 -0.81
CA LEU A 395 -22.50 -28.22 -1.65
C LEU A 395 -23.81 -28.99 -1.44
N TYR A 396 -23.73 -30.24 -0.97
CA TYR A 396 -24.88 -31.05 -0.61
C TYR A 396 -24.77 -31.53 0.84
N ASP A 397 -24.93 -30.59 1.78
CA ASP A 397 -25.12 -30.89 3.19
C ASP A 397 -26.48 -30.35 3.67
N LYS A 398 -27.41 -31.26 3.96
CA LYS A 398 -28.74 -30.92 4.48
C LYS A 398 -28.73 -30.52 5.95
N GLN A 399 -27.61 -30.74 6.65
CA GLN A 399 -27.47 -30.41 8.07
C GLN A 399 -27.00 -28.97 8.27
N ASP A 400 -26.48 -28.33 7.22
CA ASP A 400 -26.06 -26.93 7.24
C ASP A 400 -27.24 -26.01 6.86
N GLU A 401 -28.02 -25.62 7.87
CA GLU A 401 -29.19 -24.75 7.67
C GLU A 401 -28.84 -23.38 7.07
N GLU A 402 -27.67 -22.82 7.39
CA GLU A 402 -27.28 -21.50 6.89
C GLU A 402 -26.97 -21.55 5.40
N LEU A 403 -26.21 -22.57 4.97
CA LEU A 403 -25.97 -22.80 3.55
C LEU A 403 -27.25 -23.15 2.81
N TYR A 404 -28.10 -24.00 3.40
CA TYR A 404 -29.37 -24.40 2.80
C TYR A 404 -30.26 -23.16 2.53
N LYS A 405 -30.41 -22.25 3.50
CA LYS A 405 -31.17 -21.00 3.33
C LYS A 405 -30.54 -20.03 2.32
N MET A 406 -29.23 -20.11 2.08
CA MET A 406 -28.58 -19.33 1.01
C MET A 406 -28.85 -19.91 -0.37
N MET A 407 -28.93 -21.23 -0.49
CA MET A 407 -29.04 -21.95 -1.75
C MET A 407 -30.49 -22.21 -2.18
N PHE A 408 -31.42 -22.35 -1.23
CA PHE A 408 -32.80 -22.71 -1.47
C PHE A 408 -33.79 -21.73 -0.82
N GLY A 409 -34.89 -21.47 -1.52
CA GLY A 409 -36.06 -20.80 -0.95
C GLY A 409 -36.80 -21.68 0.06
N GLU A 410 -37.80 -21.10 0.73
CA GLU A 410 -38.66 -21.85 1.66
C GLU A 410 -39.45 -22.98 0.97
N ASP A 411 -39.66 -22.85 -0.34
CA ASP A 411 -40.29 -23.83 -1.22
C ASP A 411 -39.33 -24.90 -1.77
N GLY A 412 -38.05 -24.82 -1.41
CA GLY A 412 -37.01 -25.73 -1.88
C GLY A 412 -36.46 -25.41 -3.29
N GLN A 413 -36.92 -24.33 -3.94
CA GLN A 413 -36.38 -23.91 -5.24
C GLN A 413 -35.00 -23.27 -5.10
N ALA A 414 -34.16 -23.40 -6.13
CA ALA A 414 -32.85 -22.77 -6.18
C ALA A 414 -32.97 -21.24 -6.14
N THR A 415 -32.19 -20.59 -5.29
CA THR A 415 -32.08 -19.12 -5.28
C THR A 415 -31.25 -18.63 -6.48
N ASP A 416 -31.40 -17.36 -6.85
CA ASP A 416 -30.54 -16.69 -7.84
C ASP A 416 -29.04 -16.89 -7.55
N LYS A 417 -28.69 -17.00 -6.26
CA LYS A 417 -27.31 -17.20 -5.82
C LYS A 417 -26.79 -18.57 -6.26
N LEU A 418 -27.57 -19.63 -6.07
CA LEU A 418 -27.21 -20.98 -6.51
C LEU A 418 -27.14 -21.07 -8.04
N ILE A 419 -28.10 -20.45 -8.74
CA ILE A 419 -28.09 -20.36 -10.21
C ILE A 419 -26.82 -19.66 -10.71
N ASN A 420 -26.46 -18.53 -10.09
CA ASN A 420 -25.24 -17.80 -10.43
C ASN A 420 -23.98 -18.63 -10.17
N TRP A 421 -23.91 -19.39 -9.07
CA TRP A 421 -22.79 -20.30 -8.79
C TRP A 421 -22.67 -21.39 -9.84
N VAL A 422 -23.78 -22.02 -10.22
CA VAL A 422 -23.85 -23.06 -11.27
C VAL A 422 -23.35 -22.50 -12.61
N ASN A 423 -23.86 -21.34 -13.01
CA ASN A 423 -23.45 -20.67 -14.25
C ASN A 423 -21.95 -20.32 -14.23
N TYR A 424 -21.46 -19.77 -13.12
CA TYR A 424 -20.05 -19.42 -12.96
C TYR A 424 -19.13 -20.66 -13.04
N ILE A 425 -19.50 -21.77 -12.38
CA ILE A 425 -18.74 -23.03 -12.44
C ILE A 425 -18.66 -23.55 -13.88
N ASN A 426 -19.77 -23.50 -14.62
CA ASN A 426 -19.83 -23.91 -16.02
C ASN A 426 -18.99 -23.01 -16.94
N GLU A 427 -18.91 -21.71 -16.65
CA GLU A 427 -18.10 -20.78 -17.43
C GLU A 427 -16.59 -20.97 -17.16
N VAL A 428 -16.21 -21.10 -15.89
CA VAL A 428 -14.81 -21.05 -15.47
C VAL A 428 -14.12 -22.42 -15.47
N ALA A 429 -14.84 -23.50 -15.17
CA ALA A 429 -14.26 -24.83 -15.04
C ALA A 429 -15.03 -25.97 -15.75
N PRO A 430 -15.52 -25.79 -17.00
CA PRO A 430 -16.34 -26.80 -17.69
C PRO A 430 -15.60 -28.11 -17.94
N VAL A 431 -14.28 -28.08 -18.11
CA VAL A 431 -13.46 -29.26 -18.43
C VAL A 431 -13.28 -30.18 -17.23
N MET A 432 -13.24 -29.63 -16.01
CA MET A 432 -12.95 -30.39 -14.79
C MET A 432 -14.20 -31.05 -14.19
N TRP A 433 -15.37 -30.50 -14.48
CA TRP A 433 -16.66 -30.94 -13.90
C TRP A 433 -17.67 -31.43 -14.95
N GLY A 434 -17.39 -31.25 -16.25
CA GLY A 434 -18.40 -31.39 -17.29
C GLY A 434 -19.41 -30.23 -17.25
N LYS A 435 -20.62 -30.45 -17.78
CA LYS A 435 -21.73 -29.50 -17.65
C LYS A 435 -22.44 -29.75 -16.32
N PHE A 436 -22.25 -28.84 -15.36
CA PHE A 436 -22.95 -28.85 -14.08
C PHE A 436 -24.36 -28.30 -14.27
N ASN A 437 -25.37 -29.17 -14.34
CA ASN A 437 -26.77 -28.78 -14.41
C ASN A 437 -27.39 -28.94 -13.01
N TRP A 438 -28.06 -27.91 -12.50
CA TRP A 438 -28.75 -27.93 -11.22
C TRP A 438 -30.25 -27.70 -11.44
N ASP A 439 -31.09 -28.53 -10.81
CA ASP A 439 -32.57 -28.47 -10.92
C ASP A 439 -33.13 -28.56 -12.36
N GLU A 440 -32.28 -28.90 -13.33
CA GLU A 440 -32.67 -29.22 -14.70
C GLU A 440 -32.58 -30.74 -14.92
N GLY A 441 -33.72 -31.36 -15.19
CA GLY A 441 -33.75 -32.73 -15.72
C GLY A 441 -33.17 -32.73 -17.13
N TYR A 442 -31.93 -33.16 -17.28
CA TYR A 442 -31.30 -33.32 -18.60
C TYR A 442 -31.05 -34.80 -18.90
N TRP A 443 -31.34 -35.19 -20.14
CA TRP A 443 -30.96 -36.50 -20.67
C TRP A 443 -29.60 -36.38 -21.34
N ASP A 444 -28.54 -36.87 -20.69
CA ASP A 444 -27.27 -37.06 -21.39
C ASP A 444 -27.42 -38.22 -22.37
N THR A 445 -27.36 -37.90 -23.67
CA THR A 445 -27.45 -38.89 -24.76
C THR A 445 -26.10 -39.08 -25.43
N ILE A 446 -24.99 -39.02 -24.68
CA ILE A 446 -23.65 -39.23 -25.26
C ILE A 446 -22.96 -40.49 -24.71
N SER A 447 -22.92 -41.48 -25.62
CA SER A 447 -22.13 -42.71 -25.65
C SER A 447 -22.73 -43.98 -25.03
N ARG A 448 -22.77 -45.02 -25.87
CA ARG A 448 -23.37 -46.35 -25.65
C ARG A 448 -22.56 -47.24 -24.70
N ASP A 449 -21.37 -46.79 -24.27
CA ASP A 449 -20.35 -47.66 -23.66
C ASP A 449 -20.02 -47.33 -22.19
N LEU A 450 -20.66 -46.32 -21.57
CA LEU A 450 -20.40 -45.92 -20.19
C LEU A 450 -21.70 -45.66 -19.40
N THR A 451 -22.52 -46.71 -19.25
CA THR A 451 -23.67 -46.68 -18.33
C THR A 451 -23.18 -46.80 -16.88
N GLY A 452 -22.83 -45.68 -16.27
CA GLY A 452 -22.93 -45.49 -14.82
C GLY A 452 -24.21 -44.71 -14.54
N ILE A 453 -25.21 -45.35 -13.92
CA ILE A 453 -26.39 -44.61 -13.44
C ILE A 453 -25.95 -43.79 -12.22
N GLY A 454 -25.77 -42.49 -12.41
CA GLY A 454 -25.64 -41.52 -11.33
C GLY A 454 -26.97 -40.77 -11.17
N TYR A 455 -27.58 -40.86 -10.00
CA TYR A 455 -28.75 -40.05 -9.64
C TYR A 455 -28.25 -38.81 -8.88
N LEU A 456 -28.57 -37.61 -9.37
CA LEU A 456 -28.63 -36.43 -8.50
C LEU A 456 -30.00 -36.46 -7.79
N PRO A 457 -30.07 -36.05 -6.51
CA PRO A 457 -31.27 -36.15 -5.71
C PRO A 457 -32.36 -35.21 -6.25
N ASN A 458 -33.26 -35.77 -7.05
CA ASN A 458 -34.49 -35.13 -7.45
C ASN A 458 -35.43 -35.03 -6.25
N ILE A 459 -36.17 -33.93 -6.17
CA ILE A 459 -37.30 -33.74 -5.26
C ILE A 459 -38.24 -34.94 -5.41
N TRP A 460 -38.48 -35.68 -4.32
CA TRP A 460 -39.59 -36.62 -4.26
C TRP A 460 -40.87 -35.83 -4.09
N ASP A 461 -41.93 -36.31 -4.75
CA ASP A 461 -43.30 -35.78 -4.74
C ASP A 461 -43.68 -35.01 -3.47
N SER A 462 -44.44 -33.93 -3.68
CA SER A 462 -45.16 -33.15 -2.66
C SER A 462 -45.66 -34.04 -1.52
N ASP A 463 -45.46 -33.62 -0.26
CA ASP A 463 -45.84 -34.41 0.92
C ASP A 463 -47.30 -34.88 0.83
N ILE A 464 -47.48 -36.17 0.54
CA ILE A 464 -48.82 -36.76 0.35
C ILE A 464 -49.63 -36.75 1.64
N LYS A 465 -49.00 -36.52 2.81
CA LYS A 465 -49.69 -36.39 4.10
C LYS A 465 -50.66 -35.21 4.12
N VAL A 466 -50.43 -34.17 3.31
CA VAL A 466 -51.37 -33.05 3.18
C VAL A 466 -52.69 -33.48 2.50
N TRP A 467 -52.69 -34.63 1.82
CA TRP A 467 -53.82 -35.17 1.09
C TRP A 467 -54.52 -36.33 1.81
N ASP A 468 -54.01 -36.80 2.95
CA ASP A 468 -54.63 -37.90 3.70
C ASP A 468 -56.06 -37.56 4.17
N ASP A 469 -56.35 -36.27 4.41
CA ASP A 469 -57.67 -35.78 4.82
C ASP A 469 -58.56 -35.34 3.63
N TYR A 470 -58.10 -35.52 2.38
CA TYR A 470 -58.79 -35.01 1.20
C TYR A 470 -59.92 -35.96 0.73
N THR A 471 -61.14 -35.73 1.20
CA THR A 471 -62.34 -36.45 0.72
C THR A 471 -62.95 -35.79 -0.52
N PHE A 472 -63.04 -36.53 -1.63
CA PHE A 472 -63.81 -36.12 -2.81
C PHE A 472 -65.30 -36.02 -2.48
N ARG A 473 -65.89 -34.82 -2.53
CA ARG A 473 -67.35 -34.66 -2.58
C ARG A 473 -67.82 -34.91 -4.02
N LEU A 474 -68.45 -36.06 -4.24
CA LEU A 474 -69.24 -36.34 -5.43
C LEU A 474 -70.57 -35.58 -5.34
N ASP A 475 -70.62 -34.37 -5.90
CA ASP A 475 -71.89 -33.69 -6.16
C ASP A 475 -72.58 -34.38 -7.34
N LEU A 476 -73.47 -35.32 -7.01
CA LEU A 476 -74.40 -35.93 -7.96
C LEU A 476 -75.40 -34.89 -8.47
N ALA A 477 -75.07 -34.23 -9.57
CA ALA A 477 -76.04 -33.50 -10.38
C ALA A 477 -77.01 -34.53 -11.02
N LYS A 478 -78.22 -34.63 -10.46
CA LYS A 478 -79.36 -35.31 -11.09
C LYS A 478 -79.87 -34.45 -12.25
N GLU A 479 -79.54 -34.81 -13.47
CA GLU A 479 -80.34 -34.40 -14.63
C GLU A 479 -81.63 -35.26 -14.67
N LYS A 480 -82.78 -34.57 -14.70
CA LYS A 480 -84.10 -35.13 -15.01
C LYS A 480 -84.30 -35.07 -16.53
N PHE A 481 -84.95 -36.12 -17.04
CA PHE A 481 -85.53 -36.32 -18.38
C PHE A 481 -85.82 -35.09 -19.22
#